data_AF-A0A6I6ED18-F1
#
_entry.id   AF-A0A6I6ED18-F1
#
_cell.length_a   1.000
_cell.length_b   1.000
_cell.length_c   1.000
_cell.angle_alpha   90.00
_cell.angle_beta   90.00
_cell.angle_gamma   90.00
#
_symmetry.space_group_name_H-M   'P 1'
#
loop_
_entity.id
_entity.type
_entity.pdbx_description
1 polymer ?
#
loop_
_entity_poly.entity_id
_entity_poly.type
_entity_poly.pdbx_seq_one_letter_code
_entity_poly.pdbx_strand_id
1 'polypeptide(L)'
;MNRTSGFTLIEVLVAIVVLGAGLLGLAALQGQALKANSSALQRSQAVMLAYFMLDAMRANPTAARNGDYDLGTPGSPDTPHCTAPTASNLVTRDQAAWLTALKTNLGNANTTCGLIACSSASCTVKVFWDDSRAGGASAQVIEVTSRL
;
A
#
# COMPACT_ATOMS: atom_id res chain seq x y z
N MET A 1 -58.34 31.83 -17.33
CA MET A 1 -58.29 30.62 -18.17
C MET A 1 -56.87 30.07 -18.09
N ASN A 2 -56.63 29.05 -17.26
CA ASN A 2 -55.29 28.49 -17.08
C ASN A 2 -55.00 27.51 -18.22
N ARG A 3 -54.13 27.90 -19.15
CA ARG A 3 -53.60 27.00 -20.18
C ARG A 3 -52.52 26.14 -19.51
N THR A 4 -52.85 24.90 -19.19
CA THR A 4 -51.86 23.88 -18.86
C THR A 4 -51.10 23.52 -20.13
N SER A 5 -49.87 24.03 -20.25
CA SER A 5 -48.91 23.58 -21.25
C SER A 5 -48.44 22.17 -20.88
N GLY A 6 -48.88 21.16 -21.61
CA GLY A 6 -48.43 19.78 -21.45
C GLY A 6 -46.99 19.60 -21.92
N PHE A 7 -46.21 18.81 -21.19
CA PHE A 7 -44.87 18.36 -21.58
C PHE A 7 -44.90 17.68 -22.94
N THR A 8 -43.96 18.01 -23.82
CA THR A 8 -43.83 17.32 -25.12
C THR A 8 -43.06 16.01 -24.95
N LEU A 9 -43.33 14.99 -25.78
CA LEU A 9 -42.58 13.72 -25.77
C LEU A 9 -41.06 13.92 -25.94
N ILE A 10 -40.67 14.97 -26.66
CA ILE A 10 -39.25 15.34 -26.87
C ILE A 10 -38.60 15.78 -25.56
N GLU A 11 -39.33 16.49 -24.71
CA GLU A 11 -38.80 17.00 -23.43
C GLU A 11 -38.47 15.86 -22.46
N VAL A 12 -39.32 14.84 -22.40
CA VAL A 12 -39.08 13.63 -21.60
C VAL A 12 -37.89 12.85 -22.16
N LEU A 13 -37.77 12.74 -23.49
CA LEU A 13 -36.67 12.04 -24.14
C LEU A 13 -35.32 12.73 -23.87
N VAL A 14 -35.28 14.06 -23.94
CA VAL A 14 -34.10 14.85 -23.57
C VAL A 14 -33.77 14.68 -22.09
N ALA A 15 -34.78 14.70 -21.20
CA ALA A 15 -34.55 14.50 -19.76
C ALA A 15 -33.93 13.11 -19.47
N ILE A 16 -34.40 12.04 -20.11
CA ILE A 16 -33.83 10.69 -19.95
C ILE A 16 -32.39 10.64 -20.45
N VAL A 17 -32.08 11.29 -21.58
CA VAL A 17 -30.70 11.34 -22.12
C VAL A 17 -29.77 12.06 -21.15
N VAL A 18 -30.18 13.22 -20.62
CA VAL A 18 -29.39 13.99 -19.65
C VAL A 18 -29.20 13.21 -18.35
N LEU A 19 -30.25 12.59 -17.82
CA LEU A 19 -30.18 11.75 -16.62
C LEU A 19 -29.27 10.53 -16.84
N GLY A 20 -29.40 9.86 -17.99
CA GLY A 20 -28.55 8.73 -18.36
C GLY A 20 -27.07 9.11 -18.42
N ALA A 21 -26.76 10.24 -19.05
CA ALA A 21 -25.39 10.78 -19.08
C ALA A 21 -24.87 11.12 -17.67
N GLY A 22 -25.71 11.73 -16.82
CA GLY A 22 -25.37 12.03 -15.43
C GLY A 22 -25.06 10.78 -14.60
N LEU A 23 -25.87 9.73 -14.72
CA LEU A 23 -25.67 8.46 -14.01
C LEU A 23 -24.37 7.74 -14.43
N LEU A 24 -24.02 7.76 -15.71
CA LEU A 24 -22.74 7.23 -16.19
C LEU A 24 -21.56 8.00 -15.62
N GLY A 25 -21.66 9.34 -15.54
CA GLY A 25 -20.66 10.18 -14.89
C GLY A 25 -20.48 9.83 -13.41
N LEU A 26 -21.58 9.64 -12.68
CA LEU A 26 -21.55 9.23 -11.27
C LEU A 26 -20.93 7.84 -11.09
N ALA A 27 -21.26 6.87 -11.95
CA ALA A 27 -20.70 5.52 -11.88
C ALA A 27 -19.18 5.53 -12.10
N ALA A 28 -18.69 6.34 -13.05
CA ALA A 28 -17.26 6.52 -13.28
C ALA A 28 -16.55 7.10 -12.05
N LEU A 29 -17.14 8.13 -11.42
CA LEU A 29 -16.61 8.73 -10.19
C LEU A 29 -16.60 7.74 -9.02
N GLN A 30 -17.65 6.94 -8.85
CA GLN A 30 -17.70 5.89 -7.83
C GLN A 30 -16.61 4.85 -8.04
N GLY A 31 -16.39 4.41 -9.29
CA GLY A 31 -15.32 3.48 -9.63
C GLY A 31 -13.93 4.05 -9.30
N GLN A 32 -13.70 5.34 -9.58
CA GLN A 32 -12.44 6.00 -9.23
C GLN A 32 -12.28 6.17 -7.71
N ALA A 33 -13.35 6.48 -6.99
CA ALA A 33 -13.33 6.60 -5.53
C ALA A 33 -12.98 5.27 -4.85
N LEU A 34 -13.53 4.14 -5.32
CA LEU A 34 -13.18 2.81 -4.80
C LEU A 34 -11.69 2.49 -5.01
N LYS A 35 -11.17 2.77 -6.21
CA LYS A 35 -9.75 2.61 -6.53
C LYS A 35 -8.87 3.45 -5.60
N ALA A 36 -9.18 4.73 -5.43
CA ALA A 36 -8.44 5.63 -4.54
C ALA A 36 -8.46 5.14 -3.07
N ASN A 37 -9.60 4.65 -2.58
CA ASN A 37 -9.71 4.10 -1.23
C ASN A 37 -8.85 2.82 -1.06
N SER A 38 -8.87 1.92 -2.04
CA SER A 38 -8.03 0.71 -2.03
C SER A 38 -6.54 1.06 -1.94
N SER A 39 -6.10 2.02 -2.76
CA SER A 39 -4.72 2.51 -2.79
C SER A 39 -4.32 3.18 -1.45
N ALA A 40 -5.22 3.97 -0.85
CA ALA A 40 -4.99 4.58 0.46
C ALA A 40 -4.90 3.55 1.60
N LEU A 41 -5.73 2.49 1.55
CA LEU A 41 -5.68 1.39 2.50
C LEU A 41 -4.34 0.64 2.42
N GLN A 42 -3.87 0.30 1.22
CA GLN A 42 -2.57 -0.34 1.03
C GLN A 42 -1.42 0.52 1.56
N ARG A 43 -1.39 1.83 1.27
CA ARG A 43 -0.41 2.75 1.86
C ARG A 43 -0.43 2.74 3.38
N SER A 44 -1.62 2.77 3.98
CA SER A 44 -1.78 2.75 5.44
C SER A 44 -1.28 1.44 6.06
N GLN A 45 -1.57 0.31 5.42
CA GLN A 45 -1.07 -1.00 5.84
C GLN A 45 0.45 -1.11 5.70
N ALA A 46 1.03 -0.58 4.63
CA ALA A 46 2.48 -0.56 4.43
C ALA A 46 3.18 0.23 5.54
N VAL A 47 2.65 1.41 5.91
CA VAL A 47 3.16 2.22 7.02
C VAL A 47 3.03 1.48 8.36
N MET A 48 1.88 0.88 8.63
CA MET A 48 1.66 0.09 9.85
C MET A 48 2.68 -1.05 9.97
N LEU A 49 2.90 -1.79 8.87
CA LEU A 49 3.84 -2.92 8.84
C LEU A 49 5.30 -2.47 8.91
N ALA A 50 5.64 -1.27 8.41
CA ALA A 50 6.96 -0.68 8.60
C ALA A 50 7.21 -0.36 10.09
N TYR A 51 6.24 0.25 10.78
CA TYR A 51 6.33 0.50 12.22
C TYR A 51 6.37 -0.79 13.05
N PHE A 52 5.58 -1.81 12.68
CA PHE A 52 5.64 -3.12 13.32
C PHE A 52 7.07 -3.69 13.33
N MET A 53 7.79 -3.60 12.21
CA MET A 53 9.18 -4.05 12.14
C MET A 53 10.14 -3.16 12.94
N LEU A 54 9.95 -1.84 12.91
CA LEU A 54 10.72 -0.92 13.77
C LEU A 54 10.52 -1.25 15.26
N ASP A 55 9.30 -1.58 15.68
CA ASP A 55 9.00 -1.94 17.07
C ASP A 55 9.60 -3.30 17.44
N ALA A 56 9.62 -4.28 16.53
CA ALA A 56 10.32 -5.54 16.72
C ALA A 56 11.84 -5.32 16.95
N MET A 57 12.45 -4.42 16.17
CA MET A 57 13.86 -4.05 16.35
C MET A 57 14.11 -3.29 17.65
N ARG A 58 13.19 -2.43 18.10
CA ARG A 58 13.27 -1.76 19.42
C ARG A 58 13.15 -2.74 20.58
N ALA A 59 12.40 -3.82 20.42
CA ALA A 59 12.31 -4.90 21.40
C ALA A 59 13.59 -5.76 21.45
N ASN A 60 14.38 -5.77 20.37
CA ASN A 60 15.65 -6.49 20.28
C ASN A 60 16.80 -5.58 19.77
N PRO A 61 17.15 -4.52 20.53
CA PRO A 61 18.03 -3.46 20.04
C PRO A 61 19.46 -3.93 19.85
N THR A 62 19.92 -4.95 20.59
CA THR A 62 21.26 -5.51 20.44
C THR A 62 21.44 -6.14 19.05
N ALA A 63 20.51 -7.03 18.65
CA ALA A 63 20.57 -7.67 17.33
C ALA A 63 20.40 -6.65 16.20
N ALA A 64 19.49 -5.69 16.37
CA ALA A 64 19.27 -4.67 15.36
C ALA A 64 20.49 -3.73 15.18
N ARG A 65 21.17 -3.33 16.27
CA ARG A 65 22.40 -2.53 16.19
C ARG A 65 23.60 -3.31 15.64
N ASN A 66 23.59 -4.64 15.78
CA ASN A 66 24.57 -5.52 15.16
C ASN A 66 24.33 -5.74 13.66
N GLY A 67 23.21 -5.25 13.12
CA GLY A 67 22.83 -5.45 11.72
C GLY A 67 22.16 -6.79 11.44
N ASP A 68 21.80 -7.58 12.47
CA ASP A 68 21.21 -8.90 12.27
C ASP A 68 19.83 -8.82 11.57
N TYR A 69 19.10 -7.71 11.79
CA TYR A 69 17.81 -7.45 11.14
C TYR A 69 17.95 -6.96 9.70
N ASP A 70 19.15 -6.61 9.23
CA ASP A 70 19.34 -6.04 7.91
C ASP A 70 18.88 -7.02 6.81
N LEU A 71 18.01 -6.51 5.95
CA LEU A 71 17.48 -7.19 4.78
C LEU A 71 17.86 -6.37 3.57
N GLY A 72 19.00 -6.72 3.00
CA GLY A 72 19.74 -5.92 2.02
C GLY A 72 21.21 -5.90 2.40
N THR A 73 22.10 -5.50 1.48
CA THR A 73 23.52 -5.33 1.81
C THR A 73 23.75 -3.89 2.25
N PRO A 74 24.27 -3.62 3.46
CA PRO A 74 24.67 -2.27 3.85
C PRO A 74 25.67 -1.71 2.83
N GLY A 75 25.34 -0.58 2.20
CA GLY A 75 26.20 0.06 1.19
C GLY A 75 26.09 -0.48 -0.24
N SER A 76 25.21 -1.44 -0.52
CA SER A 76 24.81 -1.82 -1.88
C SER A 76 23.49 -1.09 -2.22
N PRO A 77 23.21 -0.75 -3.49
CA PRO A 77 21.92 -0.19 -3.86
C PRO A 77 20.79 -1.20 -3.56
N ASP A 78 20.10 -0.97 -2.44
CA ASP A 78 18.68 -1.22 -2.20
C ASP A 78 18.03 -2.43 -2.93
N THR A 79 18.63 -3.62 -2.94
CA THR A 79 17.95 -4.80 -3.51
C THR A 79 16.80 -5.21 -2.57
N PRO A 80 15.53 -5.06 -2.96
CA PRO A 80 14.41 -5.36 -2.08
C PRO A 80 14.36 -6.87 -1.81
N HIS A 81 14.15 -7.25 -0.55
CA HIS A 81 14.00 -8.64 -0.17
C HIS A 81 12.53 -9.07 -0.30
N CYS A 82 12.25 -9.89 -1.30
CA CYS A 82 10.89 -10.30 -1.62
C CYS A 82 10.53 -11.68 -1.06
N THR A 83 11.51 -12.48 -0.63
CA THR A 83 11.27 -13.85 -0.14
C THR A 83 11.36 -13.89 1.37
N ALA A 84 10.37 -14.48 2.05
CA ALA A 84 10.44 -14.64 3.50
C ALA A 84 11.60 -15.61 3.84
N PRO A 85 12.53 -15.25 4.75
CA PRO A 85 13.59 -16.16 5.17
C PRO A 85 13.02 -17.34 5.97
N THR A 86 13.78 -18.42 6.07
CA THR A 86 13.42 -19.54 6.95
C THR A 86 13.61 -19.13 8.41
N ALA A 87 12.54 -19.21 9.20
CA ALA A 87 12.58 -18.90 10.62
C ALA A 87 13.45 -19.90 11.38
N SER A 88 14.63 -19.46 11.84
CA SER A 88 15.60 -20.26 12.61
C SER A 88 15.94 -19.65 13.97
N ASN A 89 15.71 -18.34 14.12
CA ASN A 89 15.91 -17.57 15.34
C ASN A 89 14.83 -16.47 15.43
N LEU A 90 14.87 -15.64 16.48
CA LEU A 90 13.92 -14.54 16.67
C LEU A 90 13.91 -13.57 15.46
N VAL A 91 15.09 -13.14 15.01
CA VAL A 91 15.24 -12.17 13.92
C VAL A 91 14.63 -12.67 12.61
N THR A 92 15.03 -13.86 12.17
CA THR A 92 14.52 -14.49 10.94
C THR A 92 13.03 -14.83 11.04
N ARG A 93 12.52 -15.13 12.24
CA ARG A 93 11.08 -15.31 12.47
C ARG A 93 10.32 -13.99 12.31
N ASP A 94 10.83 -12.90 12.87
CA ASP A 94 10.21 -11.57 12.76
C ASP A 94 10.22 -11.11 11.30
N GLN A 95 11.34 -11.26 10.59
CA GLN A 95 11.48 -10.98 9.16
C GLN A 95 10.51 -11.82 8.32
N ALA A 96 10.39 -13.12 8.60
CA ALA A 96 9.49 -14.01 7.88
C ALA A 96 8.02 -13.65 8.10
N ALA A 97 7.64 -13.38 9.36
CA ALA A 97 6.30 -12.96 9.72
C ALA A 97 5.94 -11.62 9.06
N TRP A 98 6.86 -10.66 9.09
CA TRP A 98 6.69 -9.35 8.45
C TRP A 98 6.55 -9.44 6.93
N LEU A 99 7.46 -10.13 6.24
CA LEU A 99 7.36 -10.30 4.78
C LEU A 99 6.10 -11.07 4.38
N THR A 100 5.67 -12.05 5.17
CA THR A 100 4.39 -12.73 4.94
C THR A 100 3.22 -11.77 5.10
N ALA A 101 3.22 -10.96 6.16
CA ALA A 101 2.17 -9.96 6.40
C ALA A 101 2.10 -8.91 5.29
N LEU A 102 3.26 -8.43 4.79
CA LEU A 102 3.29 -7.52 3.64
C LEU A 102 2.59 -8.14 2.43
N LYS A 103 2.92 -9.38 2.08
CA LYS A 103 2.32 -10.08 0.94
C LYS A 103 0.82 -10.33 1.11
N THR A 104 0.38 -10.68 2.31
CA THR A 104 -1.03 -10.92 2.60
C THR A 104 -1.86 -9.65 2.53
N ASN A 105 -1.33 -8.51 3.00
CA ASN A 105 -2.09 -7.26 3.10
C ASN A 105 -1.99 -6.40 1.83
N LEU A 106 -0.80 -6.28 1.23
CA LEU A 106 -0.57 -5.43 0.07
C LEU A 106 -0.82 -6.14 -1.26
N GLY A 107 -0.89 -7.47 -1.25
CA GLY A 107 -1.02 -8.29 -2.45
C GLY A 107 0.30 -8.50 -3.18
N ASN A 108 0.23 -9.04 -4.40
CA ASN A 108 1.35 -9.31 -5.31
C ASN A 108 2.62 -9.88 -4.62
N ALA A 109 2.60 -11.18 -4.32
CA ALA A 109 3.66 -11.85 -3.56
C ALA A 109 5.08 -11.78 -4.17
N ASN A 110 5.21 -11.43 -5.45
CA ASN A 110 6.49 -11.36 -6.16
C ASN A 110 7.04 -9.93 -6.28
N THR A 111 6.20 -8.90 -6.19
CA THR A 111 6.65 -7.48 -6.24
C THR A 111 6.54 -6.78 -4.89
N THR A 112 5.88 -7.40 -3.92
CA THR A 112 5.82 -6.91 -2.55
C THR A 112 7.04 -7.38 -1.78
N CYS A 113 7.89 -6.41 -1.42
CA CYS A 113 9.22 -6.66 -0.87
C CYS A 113 9.51 -5.69 0.28
N GLY A 114 10.44 -6.08 1.14
CA GLY A 114 10.90 -5.27 2.25
C GLY A 114 12.40 -5.03 2.19
N LEU A 115 12.86 -3.91 2.75
CA LEU A 115 14.27 -3.65 3.00
C LEU A 115 14.40 -3.10 4.40
N ILE A 116 15.41 -3.60 5.12
CA ILE A 116 15.78 -3.11 6.45
C ILE A 116 17.25 -2.77 6.39
N ALA A 117 17.60 -1.56 6.78
CA ALA A 117 18.97 -1.10 6.87
C ALA A 117 19.18 -0.36 8.18
N CYS A 118 19.95 -0.97 9.08
CA CYS A 118 20.33 -0.42 10.36
C CYS A 118 21.74 0.17 10.31
N SER A 119 21.85 1.39 10.81
CA SER A 119 23.11 2.01 11.24
C SER A 119 23.20 1.95 12.76
N SER A 120 24.38 2.23 13.31
CA SER A 120 24.69 2.11 14.75
C SER A 120 23.66 2.68 15.74
N ALA A 121 22.82 3.64 15.35
CA ALA A 121 21.74 4.19 16.19
C ALA A 121 20.40 4.43 15.48
N SER A 122 20.29 4.10 14.18
CA SER A 122 19.09 4.41 13.39
C SER A 122 18.83 3.32 12.37
N CYS A 123 17.59 2.84 12.30
CA CYS A 123 17.16 1.86 11.32
C CYS A 123 16.13 2.46 10.36
N THR A 124 16.29 2.09 9.10
CA THR A 124 15.40 2.46 8.01
C THR A 124 14.70 1.21 7.51
N VAL A 125 13.37 1.27 7.45
CA VAL A 125 12.52 0.22 6.88
C VAL A 125 11.86 0.78 5.62
N LYS A 126 12.11 0.13 4.48
CA LYS A 126 11.42 0.42 3.22
C LYS A 126 10.47 -0.73 2.88
N VAL A 127 9.26 -0.39 2.46
CA VAL A 127 8.27 -1.35 1.94
C VAL A 127 7.96 -1.00 0.50
N PHE A 128 8.04 -2.01 -0.36
CA PHE A 128 7.78 -1.90 -1.79
C PHE A 128 6.54 -2.73 -2.15
N TRP A 129 5.67 -2.21 -3.00
CA TRP A 129 4.52 -2.95 -3.54
C TRP A 129 4.04 -2.36 -4.88
N ASP A 130 3.13 -3.09 -5.53
CA ASP A 130 2.48 -2.69 -6.79
C ASP A 130 1.05 -2.21 -6.53
N ASP A 131 0.76 -0.94 -6.85
CA ASP A 131 -0.53 -0.27 -6.63
C ASP A 131 -1.32 -0.08 -7.94
N SER A 132 -0.86 -0.66 -9.05
CA SER A 132 -1.47 -0.49 -10.39
C SER A 132 -2.94 -0.93 -10.45
N ARG A 133 -3.32 -1.95 -9.67
CA ARG A 133 -4.71 -2.44 -9.58
C ARG A 133 -5.67 -1.39 -9.03
N ALA A 134 -5.19 -0.52 -8.14
CA ALA A 134 -5.96 0.57 -7.56
C ALA A 134 -5.75 1.89 -8.34
N GLY A 135 -5.14 1.84 -9.53
CA GLY A 135 -4.86 3.01 -10.35
C GLY A 135 -3.63 3.82 -9.92
N GLY A 136 -2.80 3.29 -9.02
CA GLY A 136 -1.50 3.84 -8.64
C GLY A 136 -0.37 3.39 -9.58
N ALA A 137 0.88 3.65 -9.20
CA ALA A 137 2.04 3.18 -9.96
C ALA A 137 2.36 1.70 -9.67
N SER A 138 2.98 1.03 -10.63
CA SER A 138 3.42 -0.37 -10.50
C SER A 138 4.58 -0.59 -9.52
N ALA A 139 5.23 0.50 -9.09
CA ALA A 139 6.24 0.51 -8.05
C ALA A 139 5.92 1.65 -7.07
N GLN A 140 5.47 1.29 -5.88
CA GLN A 140 5.33 2.20 -4.75
C GLN A 140 6.38 1.85 -3.70
N VAL A 141 6.85 2.88 -2.99
CA VAL A 141 7.75 2.73 -1.85
C VAL A 141 7.31 3.66 -0.74
N ILE A 142 7.35 3.15 0.49
CA ILE A 142 7.33 3.97 1.70
C ILE A 142 8.60 3.67 2.49
N GLU A 143 9.18 4.74 3.04
CA GLU A 143 10.39 4.67 3.84
C GLU A 143 10.09 5.27 5.22
N VAL A 144 10.40 4.51 6.26
CA VAL A 144 10.28 4.95 7.65
C VAL A 144 11.62 4.76 8.33
N THR A 145 12.16 5.84 8.87
CA THR A 145 13.44 5.81 9.60
C THR A 145 13.20 6.16 11.06
N SER A 146 13.77 5.38 11.97
CA SER A 146 13.72 5.63 13.41
C SER A 146 15.04 5.32 14.10
N ARG A 147 15.30 6.06 15.17
CA ARG A 147 16.30 5.70 16.17
C ARG A 147 15.82 4.52 17.02
N LEU A 148 16.74 3.62 17.38
CA LEU A 148 16.51 2.46 18.24
C LEU A 148 16.95 2.70 19.68
#